data_AF-A0A0N4WUV9-F1
#
_entry.id   AF-A0A0N4WUV9-F1
#
_cell.length_a   1.000
_cell.length_b   1.000
_cell.length_c   1.000
_cell.angle_alpha   90.00
_cell.angle_beta   90.00
_cell.angle_gamma   90.00
#
_symmetry.space_group_name_H-M   'P 1'
#
loop_
_entity.id
_entity.type
_entity.pdbx_description
1 polymer ?
#
loop_
_entity_poly.entity_id
_entity_poly.type
_entity_poly.pdbx_seq_one_letter_code
_entity_poly.pdbx_strand_id
1 'polypeptide(L)'
;MDYRQERRIIALQASVQEIKEQLRCRSAEDGIGYSIVPQDRIEALLSLRRWSLAKFAQALEQELFADNPLELLKDMEEKKNAAEKIDFMQKVVFEYFNVSKSSETSVWQTVENALNARARNTGARIQAQEHR
;
A
#
# COMPACT_ATOMS: atom_id res chain seq x y z
N MET A 1 19.11 -41.37 -10.37
CA MET A 1 18.59 -40.01 -10.13
C MET A 1 19.80 -39.10 -9.91
N ASP A 2 19.85 -37.99 -10.63
CA ASP A 2 20.98 -37.07 -10.55
C ASP A 2 20.85 -36.22 -9.27
N TYR A 3 21.83 -36.29 -8.36
CA TYR A 3 21.83 -35.60 -7.07
C TYR A 3 21.59 -34.07 -7.21
N ARG A 4 21.91 -33.50 -8.38
CA ARG A 4 21.66 -32.09 -8.71
C ARG A 4 20.19 -31.80 -8.98
N GLN A 5 19.47 -32.75 -9.59
CA GLN A 5 18.03 -32.64 -9.81
C GLN A 5 17.27 -32.78 -8.49
N GLU A 6 17.68 -33.71 -7.61
CA GLU A 6 17.04 -33.90 -6.29
C GLU A 6 17.14 -32.63 -5.43
N ARG A 7 18.31 -31.97 -5.40
CA ARG A 7 18.47 -30.68 -4.71
C ARG A 7 17.59 -29.57 -5.27
N ARG A 8 17.42 -29.50 -6.59
CA ARG A 8 16.53 -28.51 -7.22
C ARG A 8 15.06 -28.78 -6.88
N ILE A 9 14.65 -30.05 -6.85
CA ILE A 9 13.29 -30.43 -6.48
C ILE A 9 13.00 -30.03 -5.03
N ILE A 10 13.91 -30.32 -4.09
CA ILE A 10 13.77 -29.94 -2.68
C ILE A 10 13.67 -28.43 -2.52
N ALA A 11 14.55 -27.65 -3.18
CA ALA A 11 14.51 -26.20 -3.12
C ALA A 11 13.19 -25.63 -3.67
N LEU A 12 12.71 -26.15 -4.79
CA LEU A 12 11.43 -25.74 -5.37
C LEU A 12 10.24 -26.12 -4.47
N GLN A 13 10.27 -27.29 -3.86
CA GLN A 13 9.23 -27.71 -2.91
C GLN A 13 9.19 -26.79 -1.68
N ALA A 14 10.35 -26.41 -1.15
CA ALA A 14 10.43 -25.45 -0.04
C ALA A 14 9.85 -24.08 -0.43
N SER A 15 10.21 -23.54 -1.60
CA SER A 15 9.64 -22.29 -2.09
C SER A 15 8.13 -22.37 -2.33
N VAL A 16 7.63 -23.49 -2.88
CA VAL A 16 6.18 -23.69 -3.08
C VAL A 16 5.44 -23.77 -1.75
N GLN A 17 6.04 -24.40 -0.74
CA GLN A 17 5.45 -24.51 0.59
C GLN A 17 5.42 -23.16 1.30
N GLU A 18 6.48 -22.36 1.17
CA GLU A 18 6.52 -20.97 1.66
C GLU A 18 5.46 -20.09 1.00
N ILE A 19 5.28 -20.18 -0.33
CA ILE A 19 4.22 -19.48 -1.06
C ILE A 19 2.83 -19.92 -0.56
N LYS A 20 2.63 -21.22 -0.34
CA LYS A 20 1.35 -21.74 0.19
C LYS A 20 1.07 -21.24 1.61
N GLU A 21 2.08 -21.18 2.47
CA GLU A 21 1.94 -20.67 3.84
C GLU A 21 1.57 -19.18 3.83
N GLN A 22 2.22 -18.39 2.97
CA GLN A 22 1.89 -16.97 2.76
C GLN A 22 0.43 -16.79 2.31
N LEU A 23 -0.04 -17.61 1.36
CA LEU A 23 -1.42 -17.56 0.87
C LEU A 23 -2.44 -18.00 1.93
N ARG A 24 -2.08 -18.95 2.81
CA ARG A 24 -2.97 -19.47 3.85
C ARG A 24 -3.25 -18.45 4.97
N CYS A 25 -2.25 -17.62 5.31
CA CYS A 25 -2.43 -16.52 6.26
C CYS A 25 -3.27 -15.34 5.70
N ARG A 26 -3.54 -15.33 4.40
CA ARG A 26 -4.16 -14.23 3.64
C ARG A 26 -5.68 -14.33 3.52
N SER A 27 -6.25 -15.53 3.63
CA SER A 27 -7.66 -15.79 3.25
C SER A 27 -8.68 -15.73 4.41
N ALA A 28 -8.26 -15.46 5.64
CA ALA A 28 -9.13 -15.65 6.81
C ALA A 28 -9.79 -14.37 7.34
N GLU A 29 -9.39 -13.17 6.91
CA GLU A 29 -9.92 -11.93 7.51
C GLU A 29 -10.13 -10.86 6.42
N ASP A 30 -11.41 -10.58 6.11
CA ASP A 30 -11.92 -9.37 5.47
C ASP A 30 -11.22 -8.90 4.17
N GLY A 31 -11.59 -9.50 3.04
CA GLY A 31 -11.10 -9.10 1.72
C GLY A 31 -11.33 -7.62 1.40
N ILE A 32 -10.51 -7.05 0.51
CA ILE A 32 -10.61 -5.63 0.11
C ILE A 32 -12.01 -5.34 -0.46
N GLY A 33 -12.75 -4.46 0.21
CA GLY A 33 -14.02 -3.94 -0.29
C GLY A 33 -13.81 -2.93 -1.41
N TYR A 34 -13.75 -3.38 -2.67
CA TYR A 34 -13.56 -2.54 -3.87
C TYR A 34 -14.72 -1.58 -4.19
N SER A 35 -15.62 -1.31 -3.24
CA SER A 35 -16.70 -0.33 -3.36
C SER A 35 -16.18 1.11 -3.35
N ILE A 36 -15.03 1.37 -2.71
CA ILE A 36 -14.42 2.71 -2.64
C ILE A 36 -13.64 3.01 -3.92
N VAL A 37 -12.76 2.09 -4.33
CA VAL A 37 -12.00 2.16 -5.59
C VAL A 37 -12.09 0.80 -6.28
N PRO A 38 -12.52 0.73 -7.56
CA PRO A 38 -12.56 -0.52 -8.31
C PRO A 38 -11.19 -1.16 -8.45
N GLN A 39 -11.16 -2.50 -8.48
CA GLN A 39 -9.92 -3.25 -8.64
C GLN A 39 -9.12 -2.86 -9.90
N ASP A 40 -9.79 -2.69 -11.05
CA ASP A 40 -9.16 -2.29 -12.31
C ASP A 40 -8.37 -0.98 -12.20
N ARG A 41 -8.88 -0.02 -11.41
CA ARG A 41 -8.19 1.25 -11.16
C ARG A 41 -6.92 1.06 -10.33
N ILE A 42 -6.95 0.16 -9.35
CA ILE A 42 -5.78 -0.20 -8.55
C ILE A 42 -4.74 -0.91 -9.42
N GLU A 43 -5.17 -1.82 -10.29
CA GLU A 43 -4.28 -2.50 -11.23
C GLU A 43 -3.67 -1.54 -12.25
N ALA A 44 -4.41 -0.52 -12.69
CA ALA A 44 -3.89 0.55 -13.52
C ALA A 44 -2.82 1.38 -12.78
N LEU A 45 -3.05 1.70 -11.49
CA LEU A 45 -2.06 2.37 -10.64
C LEU A 45 -0.79 1.53 -10.46
N LEU A 46 -0.93 0.21 -10.27
CA LEU A 46 0.20 -0.71 -10.13
C LEU A 46 0.97 -0.93 -11.43
N SER A 47 0.28 -0.87 -12.57
CA SER A 47 0.87 -1.06 -13.91
C SER A 47 1.82 0.06 -14.31
N LEU A 48 1.80 1.20 -13.60
CA LEU A 48 2.76 2.28 -13.77
C LEU A 48 4.13 1.83 -13.23
N ARG A 49 4.99 1.37 -14.15
CA ARG A 49 6.27 0.71 -13.86
C ARG A 49 7.18 1.55 -12.93
N ARG A 50 7.73 0.90 -11.88
CA ARG A 50 8.72 1.41 -10.88
C ARG A 50 8.17 2.27 -9.74
N TRP A 51 7.01 1.94 -9.20
CA TRP A 51 6.53 2.59 -7.99
C TRP A 51 7.18 1.96 -6.77
N SER A 52 7.85 2.79 -5.96
CA SER A 52 8.13 2.41 -4.58
C SER A 52 6.80 2.38 -3.83
N LEU A 53 6.73 1.59 -2.77
CA LEU A 53 5.56 1.49 -1.90
C LEU A 53 5.01 2.87 -1.48
N ALA A 54 5.90 3.83 -1.17
CA ALA A 54 5.52 5.21 -0.89
C ALA A 54 4.87 5.95 -2.08
N LYS A 55 5.37 5.77 -3.31
CA LYS A 55 4.78 6.39 -4.51
C LYS A 55 3.42 5.80 -4.84
N PHE A 56 3.28 4.49 -4.66
CA PHE A 56 1.99 3.84 -4.83
C PHE A 56 0.97 4.32 -3.80
N ALA A 57 1.34 4.32 -2.52
CA ALA A 57 0.45 4.83 -1.48
C ALA A 57 0.05 6.28 -1.72
N GLN A 58 0.97 7.12 -2.19
CA GLN A 58 0.68 8.51 -2.53
C GLN A 58 -0.32 8.65 -3.69
N ALA A 59 -0.15 7.86 -4.75
CA ALA A 59 -1.07 7.91 -5.88
C ALA A 59 -2.45 7.34 -5.53
N LEU A 60 -2.49 6.28 -4.71
CA LEU A 60 -3.74 5.74 -4.18
C LEU A 60 -4.44 6.75 -3.26
N GLU A 61 -3.69 7.46 -2.42
CA GLU A 61 -4.22 8.57 -1.62
C GLU A 61 -4.81 9.67 -2.51
N GLN A 62 -4.12 10.07 -3.59
CA GLN A 62 -4.64 11.05 -4.54
C GLN A 62 -5.97 10.60 -5.18
N GLU A 63 -6.09 9.33 -5.54
CA GLU A 63 -7.34 8.77 -6.08
C GLU A 63 -8.46 8.79 -5.02
N LEU A 64 -8.15 8.37 -3.78
CA LEU A 64 -9.13 8.30 -2.68
C LEU A 64 -9.65 9.67 -2.24
N PHE A 65 -8.85 10.72 -2.38
CA PHE A 65 -9.19 12.09 -1.98
C PHE A 65 -9.32 13.04 -3.18
N ALA A 66 -9.53 12.53 -4.38
CA ALA A 66 -9.73 13.34 -5.58
C ALA A 66 -10.88 14.35 -5.41
N ASP A 67 -11.96 13.95 -4.72
CA ASP A 67 -13.12 14.79 -4.42
C ASP A 67 -12.85 15.88 -3.35
N ASN A 68 -11.81 15.71 -2.53
CA ASN A 68 -11.48 16.65 -1.46
C ASN A 68 -9.95 16.82 -1.29
N PRO A 69 -9.32 17.61 -2.16
CA PRO A 69 -7.86 17.79 -2.15
C PRO A 69 -7.35 18.50 -0.90
N LEU A 70 -8.21 19.17 -0.11
CA LEU A 70 -7.83 19.80 1.15
C LEU A 70 -7.50 18.76 2.24
N GLU A 71 -8.06 17.55 2.15
CA GLU A 71 -7.72 16.45 3.06
C GLU A 71 -6.27 15.97 2.83
N LEU A 72 -5.72 16.16 1.63
CA LEU A 72 -4.32 15.81 1.31
C LEU A 72 -3.30 16.73 1.99
N LEU A 73 -3.74 17.87 2.54
CA LEU A 73 -2.90 18.80 3.29
C LEU A 73 -2.80 18.46 4.78
N LYS A 74 -3.65 17.54 5.25
CA LYS A 74 -3.71 17.12 6.64
C LYS A 74 -2.82 15.91 6.85
N ASP A 75 -2.19 15.80 8.02
CA ASP A 75 -1.51 14.57 8.40
C ASP A 75 -2.57 13.44 8.52
N MET A 76 -2.14 12.19 8.35
CA MET A 76 -3.03 11.02 8.35
C MET A 76 -3.91 10.91 9.60
N GLU A 77 -3.37 11.28 10.77
CA GLU A 77 -4.11 11.31 12.05
C GLU A 77 -5.19 12.41 12.09
N GLU A 78 -5.04 13.47 11.30
CA GLU A 78 -5.96 14.62 11.28
C GLU A 78 -7.15 14.41 10.33
N LYS A 79 -7.12 13.38 9.49
CA LYS A 79 -8.17 13.01 8.53
C LYS A 79 -9.33 12.30 9.23
N LYS A 80 -10.01 13.01 10.13
CA LYS A 80 -11.07 12.49 11.02
C LYS A 80 -12.23 11.78 10.31
N ASN A 81 -12.50 12.13 9.05
CA ASN A 81 -13.59 11.53 8.25
C ASN A 81 -13.08 10.53 7.21
N ALA A 82 -11.84 10.07 7.33
CA ALA A 82 -11.22 9.21 6.32
C ALA A 82 -10.80 7.84 6.84
N ALA A 83 -11.25 7.43 8.04
CA ALA A 83 -10.90 6.14 8.63
C ALA A 83 -11.14 4.97 7.66
N GLU A 84 -12.27 4.94 6.97
CA GLU A 84 -12.59 3.91 5.97
C GLU A 84 -11.64 3.94 4.76
N LYS A 85 -11.28 5.14 4.27
CA LYS A 85 -10.33 5.29 3.15
C LYS A 85 -8.91 4.89 3.56
N ILE A 86 -8.54 5.15 4.81
CA ILE A 86 -7.24 4.79 5.37
C ILE A 86 -7.14 3.27 5.56
N ASP A 87 -8.17 2.63 6.12
CA ASP A 87 -8.26 1.16 6.25
C ASP A 87 -8.19 0.49 4.87
N PHE A 88 -8.94 1.01 3.90
CA PHE A 88 -8.88 0.52 2.53
C PHE A 88 -7.47 0.63 1.94
N MET A 89 -6.81 1.78 2.12
CA MET A 89 -5.45 1.98 1.63
C MET A 89 -4.45 1.03 2.29
N GLN A 90 -4.57 0.78 3.60
CA GLN A 90 -3.76 -0.22 4.32
C GLN A 90 -3.92 -1.61 3.71
N LYS A 91 -5.16 -2.07 3.58
CA LYS A 91 -5.47 -3.39 3.01
C LYS A 91 -4.93 -3.54 1.59
N VAL A 92 -5.11 -2.53 0.73
CA VAL A 92 -4.59 -2.52 -0.64
C VAL A 92 -3.06 -2.55 -0.65
N VAL A 93 -2.38 -1.74 0.16
CA VAL A 93 -0.92 -1.75 0.21
C VAL A 93 -0.39 -3.11 0.67
N PHE A 94 -0.97 -3.69 1.72
CA PHE A 94 -0.51 -4.98 2.25
C PHE A 94 -0.74 -6.12 1.26
N GLU A 95 -1.91 -6.13 0.61
CA GLU A 95 -2.24 -7.13 -0.40
C GLU A 95 -1.28 -7.03 -1.59
N TYR A 96 -1.18 -5.88 -2.25
CA TYR A 96 -0.45 -5.79 -3.52
C TYR A 96 1.07 -5.76 -3.39
N PHE A 97 1.61 -5.39 -2.21
CA PHE A 97 3.05 -5.47 -1.93
C PHE A 97 3.45 -6.75 -1.20
N ASN A 98 2.51 -7.68 -0.99
CA ASN A 98 2.73 -8.96 -0.30
C ASN A 98 3.41 -8.78 1.08
N VAL A 99 2.89 -7.83 1.86
CA VAL A 99 3.43 -7.51 3.18
C VAL A 99 3.01 -8.60 4.17
N SER A 100 3.97 -9.14 4.94
CA SER A 100 3.66 -10.11 5.98
C SER A 100 2.99 -9.44 7.18
N LYS A 101 2.06 -10.15 7.85
CA LYS A 101 1.40 -9.68 9.09
C LYS A 101 2.37 -9.16 10.15
N SER A 102 3.55 -9.79 10.27
CA SER A 102 4.60 -9.37 11.21
C SER A 102 5.28 -8.04 10.85
N SER A 103 5.12 -7.55 9.62
CA SER A 103 5.73 -6.32 9.10
C SER A 103 4.71 -5.23 8.77
N GLU A 104 3.41 -5.52 8.82
CA GLU A 104 2.33 -4.58 8.50
C GLU A 104 2.46 -3.25 9.25
N THR A 105 2.66 -3.28 10.57
CA THR A 105 2.83 -2.05 11.38
C THR A 105 4.02 -1.21 10.93
N SER A 106 5.18 -1.85 10.67
CA SER A 106 6.40 -1.14 10.28
C SER A 106 6.32 -0.59 8.85
N VAL A 107 5.74 -1.37 7.94
CA VAL A 107 5.50 -0.93 6.56
C VAL A 107 4.49 0.22 6.55
N TRP A 108 3.42 0.12 7.32
CA TRP A 108 2.44 1.19 7.43
C TRP A 108 3.01 2.48 8.01
N GLN A 109 3.81 2.40 9.08
CA GLN A 109 4.52 3.58 9.60
C GLN A 109 5.40 4.24 8.52
N THR A 110 6.03 3.44 7.66
CA THR A 110 6.84 3.97 6.55
C THR A 110 5.97 4.69 5.51
N VAL A 111 4.80 4.13 5.17
CA VAL A 111 3.80 4.78 4.30
C VAL A 111 3.35 6.09 4.91
N GLU A 112 2.90 6.05 6.16
CA GLU A 112 2.31 7.18 6.87
C GLU A 112 3.31 8.35 6.95
N ASN A 113 4.57 8.06 7.29
CA ASN A 113 5.63 9.06 7.29
C ASN A 113 5.84 9.69 5.90
N ALA A 114 5.77 8.91 4.83
CA ALA A 114 5.90 9.42 3.47
C ALA A 114 4.72 10.32 3.07
N LEU A 115 3.50 9.94 3.44
CA LEU A 115 2.29 10.72 3.18
C LEU A 115 2.28 12.02 3.99
N ASN A 116 2.61 11.97 5.28
CA ASN A 116 2.71 13.15 6.15
C ASN A 116 3.83 14.10 5.69
N ALA A 117 4.99 13.58 5.26
CA ALA A 117 6.06 14.40 4.70
C ALA A 117 5.60 15.17 3.44
N ARG A 118 4.75 14.56 2.61
CA ARG A 118 4.14 15.21 1.45
C ARG A 118 3.14 16.29 1.88
N ALA A 119 2.25 16.01 2.82
CA ALA A 119 1.27 16.97 3.33
C ALA A 119 1.97 18.26 3.81
N ARG A 120 3.04 18.11 4.60
CA ARG A 120 3.87 19.21 5.10
C ARG A 120 4.55 20.00 3.99
N ASN A 121 5.16 19.33 3.02
CA ASN A 121 5.82 20.00 1.88
C ASN A 121 4.81 20.74 0.99
N THR A 122 3.61 20.19 0.83
CA THR A 122 2.57 20.81 0.00
C THR A 122 1.99 22.03 0.71
N GLY A 123 1.71 21.94 2.02
CA GLY A 123 1.27 23.07 2.84
C GLY A 123 2.29 24.21 2.88
N ALA A 124 3.57 23.91 3.06
CA ALA A 124 4.64 24.91 3.06
C ALA A 124 4.77 25.66 1.72
N ARG A 125 4.54 24.97 0.58
CA ARG A 125 4.59 25.58 -0.75
C ARG A 125 3.42 26.53 -1.00
N ILE A 126 2.22 26.17 -0.55
CA ILE A 126 1.02 27.01 -0.72
C ILE A 126 1.18 28.29 0.12
N GLN A 127 1.61 28.17 1.38
CA GLN A 127 1.88 29.32 2.25
C GLN A 127 2.97 30.26 1.68
N ALA A 128 4.00 29.69 1.04
CA ALA A 128 5.06 30.47 0.40
C ALA A 128 4.61 31.21 -0.87
N GLN A 129 3.54 30.76 -1.54
CA GLN A 129 2.95 31.46 -2.69
C GLN A 129 1.95 32.54 -2.29
N GLU A 130 1.26 32.38 -1.16
CA GLU A 130 0.27 33.35 -0.65
C GLU A 130 0.91 34.63 -0.07
N HIS A 131 2.19 34.56 0.32
CA HIS A 131 2.97 35.69 0.83
C HIS A 131 3.81 36.43 -0.22
N ARG A 132 3.55 36.25 -1.52
CA ARG A 132 4.17 37.00 -2.63
C ARG A 132 3.19 37.97 -3.27
#